data_AF-A0A535PGZ6-F1
#
_entry.id   AF-A0A535PGZ6-F1
#
_cell.length_a   1.000
_cell.length_b   1.000
_cell.length_c   1.000
_cell.angle_alpha   90.00
_cell.angle_beta   90.00
_cell.angle_gamma   90.00
#
_symmetry.space_group_name_H-M   'P 1'
#
loop_
_entity.id
_entity.type
_entity.pdbx_description
1 polymer ?
#
loop_
_entity_poly.entity_id
_entity_poly.type
_entity_poly.pdbx_seq_one_letter_code
_entity_poly.pdbx_strand_id
1 'polypeptide(L)'
;MNDFYTNLQSKNYTAAYTDLAPEGQISGLTQEAFTTQAQQLDEKDGPVTSFVLSQPTFRTDPNTGSPDLSHFTMTVAVKRTHSSYNVLLSLAKIHGTWKITEYDRL
;
A
#
# COMPACT_ATOMS: atom_id res chain seq x y z
N MET A 1 -1.03 -4.24 5.72
CA MET A 1 -1.64 -2.89 5.52
C MET A 1 -1.36 -1.98 6.70
N ASN A 2 -1.92 -2.23 7.90
CA ASN A 2 -1.51 -1.48 9.09
C ASN A 2 -0.01 -1.68 9.31
N ASP A 3 0.45 -2.93 9.13
CA ASP A 3 1.85 -3.31 9.24
C ASP A 3 2.71 -2.62 8.17
N PHE A 4 2.29 -2.57 6.90
CA PHE A 4 2.93 -1.81 5.83
C PHE A 4 3.27 -0.36 6.23
N TYR A 5 2.29 0.46 6.62
CA TYR A 5 2.55 1.86 6.98
C TYR A 5 3.23 2.02 8.33
N THR A 6 3.02 1.10 9.27
CA THR A 6 3.78 1.06 10.54
C THR A 6 5.26 0.79 10.28
N ASN A 7 5.56 -0.10 9.34
CA ASN A 7 6.91 -0.39 8.89
C ASN A 7 7.52 0.80 8.13
N LEU A 8 6.76 1.48 7.27
CA LEU A 8 7.21 2.73 6.63
C LEU A 8 7.54 3.82 7.68
N GLN A 9 6.67 4.02 8.67
CA GLN A 9 6.87 4.99 9.75
C GLN A 9 8.10 4.67 10.62
N SER A 10 8.41 3.38 10.81
CA SER A 10 9.62 2.92 11.51
C SER A 10 10.84 2.75 10.61
N LYS A 11 10.75 3.14 9.33
CA LYS A 11 11.81 2.99 8.31
C LYS A 11 12.26 1.54 8.08
N ASN A 12 11.41 0.57 8.42
CA ASN A 12 11.63 -0.85 8.19
C ASN A 12 11.14 -1.27 6.79
N TYR A 13 11.80 -0.77 5.75
CA TYR A 13 11.37 -0.95 4.36
C TYR A 13 11.36 -2.41 3.92
N THR A 14 12.30 -3.22 4.40
CA THR A 14 12.31 -4.66 4.11
C THR A 14 11.05 -5.34 4.64
N ALA A 15 10.63 -5.04 5.87
CA ALA A 15 9.39 -5.58 6.41
C ALA A 15 8.15 -5.01 5.69
N ALA A 16 8.15 -3.71 5.32
CA ALA A 16 7.07 -3.13 4.54
C ALA A 16 6.89 -3.84 3.19
N TYR A 17 8.00 -4.15 2.50
CA TYR A 17 7.94 -4.87 1.22
C TYR A 17 7.26 -6.24 1.34
N THR A 18 7.34 -6.92 2.49
CA THR A 18 6.67 -8.22 2.68
C THR A 18 5.15 -8.15 2.61
N ASP A 19 4.55 -6.98 2.80
CA ASP A 19 3.10 -6.75 2.64
C ASP A 19 2.68 -6.55 1.18
N LEU A 20 3.64 -6.42 0.27
CA LEU A 20 3.40 -6.28 -1.16
C LEU A 20 3.32 -7.66 -1.83
N ALA A 21 2.44 -7.76 -2.81
CA ALA A 21 2.47 -8.80 -3.84
C ALA A 21 2.46 -8.07 -5.17
N PRO A 22 3.64 -7.65 -5.68
CA PRO A 22 3.70 -6.69 -6.75
C PRO A 22 3.05 -7.22 -8.04
N GLU A 23 1.97 -6.59 -8.45
CA GLU A 23 1.22 -6.90 -9.68
C GLU A 23 0.90 -5.58 -10.43
N GLY A 24 0.31 -5.70 -11.62
CA GLY A 24 -0.18 -4.55 -12.39
C GLY A 24 0.86 -3.42 -12.51
N GLN A 25 0.54 -2.23 -11.99
CA GLN A 25 1.42 -1.05 -12.05
C GLN A 25 2.76 -1.19 -11.32
N ILE A 26 2.83 -2.02 -10.27
CA ILE A 26 4.05 -2.27 -9.50
C ILE A 26 4.65 -3.64 -9.82
N SER A 27 4.19 -4.31 -10.87
CA SER A 27 4.74 -5.57 -11.34
C SER A 27 6.26 -5.45 -11.58
N GLY A 28 7.02 -6.41 -11.06
CA GLY A 28 8.49 -6.41 -11.16
C GLY A 28 9.20 -5.48 -10.17
N LEU A 29 8.48 -4.78 -9.29
CA LEU A 29 9.08 -4.03 -8.19
C LEU A 29 9.83 -5.01 -7.27
N THR A 30 11.16 -4.89 -7.20
CA THR A 30 11.99 -5.68 -6.29
C THR A 30 12.06 -5.02 -4.92
N GLN A 31 12.44 -5.79 -3.90
CA GLN A 31 12.66 -5.26 -2.55
C GLN A 31 13.70 -4.13 -2.54
N GLU A 32 14.77 -4.27 -3.31
CA GLU A 32 15.85 -3.27 -3.41
C GLU A 32 15.35 -1.97 -4.05
N ALA A 33 14.60 -2.07 -5.16
CA ALA A 33 14.01 -0.92 -5.82
C ALA A 33 12.99 -0.20 -4.92
N PHE A 34 12.13 -0.96 -4.23
CA PHE A 34 11.19 -0.42 -3.25
C PHE A 34 11.91 0.31 -2.11
N THR A 35 12.94 -0.32 -1.53
CA THR A 35 13.72 0.25 -0.42
C THR A 35 14.37 1.56 -0.85
N THR A 36 14.99 1.57 -2.03
CA THR A 36 15.63 2.77 -2.60
C THR A 36 14.62 3.89 -2.81
N GLN A 37 13.44 3.59 -3.39
CA GLN A 37 12.38 4.57 -3.60
C GLN A 37 11.87 5.14 -2.27
N ALA A 38 11.66 4.29 -1.27
CA ALA A 38 11.20 4.69 0.06
C ALA A 38 12.22 5.62 0.75
N GLN A 39 13.51 5.28 0.67
CA GLN A 39 14.60 6.11 1.22
C GLN A 39 14.68 7.48 0.53
N GLN A 40 14.60 7.52 -0.80
CA GLN A 40 14.62 8.78 -1.55
C GLN A 40 13.42 9.68 -1.21
N LEU A 41 12.24 9.09 -0.98
CA LEU A 41 11.07 9.84 -0.52
C LEU A 41 11.25 10.37 0.90
N ASP A 42 11.83 9.57 1.79
CA ASP A 42 12.17 10.00 3.14
C ASP A 42 13.18 11.16 3.16
N GLU A 43 14.17 11.16 2.26
CA GLU A 43 15.12 12.26 2.10
C GLU A 43 14.47 13.54 1.56
N LYS A 44 13.54 13.40 0.61
CA LYS A 44 12.90 14.52 -0.07
C LYS A 44 11.77 15.15 0.76
N ASP A 45 10.85 14.33 1.25
CA ASP A 45 9.59 14.75 1.87
C ASP A 45 9.57 14.51 3.39
N GLY A 46 10.63 13.90 3.93
CA GLY A 46 10.70 13.43 5.31
C GLY A 46 10.03 12.07 5.50
N PRO A 47 10.28 11.42 6.66
CA PRO A 47 9.65 10.16 7.00
C PRO A 47 8.13 10.28 7.13
N VAL A 48 7.44 9.14 6.98
CA VAL A 48 6.03 9.03 7.37
C VAL A 48 5.90 9.28 8.87
N THR A 49 5.00 10.19 9.25
CA THR A 49 4.75 10.58 10.64
C THR A 49 3.39 10.07 11.15
N SER A 50 2.42 9.92 10.25
CA SER A 50 1.11 9.34 10.55
C SER A 50 0.40 8.91 9.27
N PHE A 51 -0.57 8.02 9.42
CA PHE A 51 -1.44 7.56 8.34
C PHE A 51 -2.84 7.28 8.88
N VAL A 52 -3.86 7.44 8.04
CA VAL A 52 -5.25 7.11 8.36
C VAL A 52 -5.85 6.30 7.22
N LEU A 53 -6.40 5.14 7.56
CA LEU A 53 -7.02 4.22 6.61
C LEU A 53 -8.52 4.49 6.49
N SER A 54 -9.01 4.59 5.27
CA SER A 54 -10.44 4.68 4.99
C SER A 54 -11.12 3.30 5.04
N GLN A 55 -12.45 3.30 4.97
CA GLN A 55 -13.22 2.07 4.86
C GLN A 55 -12.93 1.37 3.51
N PRO A 56 -12.80 0.03 3.48
CA PRO A 56 -12.57 -0.71 2.25
C PRO A 56 -13.77 -0.60 1.30
N THR A 57 -13.48 -0.46 0.01
CA THR A 57 -14.48 -0.45 -1.05
C THR A 57 -14.36 -1.74 -1.87
N PHE A 58 -15.35 -2.62 -1.72
CA PHE A 58 -15.42 -3.87 -2.48
C PHE A 58 -16.14 -3.66 -3.80
N ARG A 59 -15.62 -4.26 -4.87
CA ARG A 59 -16.33 -4.30 -6.15
C ARG A 59 -17.46 -5.32 -6.07
N THR A 60 -18.57 -5.05 -6.75
CA THR A 60 -19.62 -6.04 -6.96
C THR A 60 -19.28 -6.87 -8.19
N ASP A 61 -19.32 -8.19 -8.06
CA ASP A 61 -19.18 -9.11 -9.18
C ASP A 61 -20.41 -8.96 -10.10
N PRO A 62 -20.21 -8.60 -11.38
CA PRO A 62 -21.31 -8.37 -12.32
C PRO A 62 -22.10 -9.65 -12.65
N ASN A 63 -21.53 -10.83 -12.44
CA ASN A 63 -22.18 -12.11 -12.74
C ASN A 63 -23.02 -12.63 -11.58
N THR A 64 -22.62 -12.36 -10.34
CA THR A 64 -23.28 -12.90 -9.13
C THR A 64 -24.02 -11.83 -8.32
N GLY A 65 -23.79 -10.55 -8.59
CA GLY A 65 -24.35 -9.43 -7.82
C GLY A 65 -23.83 -9.33 -6.39
N SER A 66 -22.86 -10.17 -6.01
CA SER A 66 -22.28 -10.24 -4.67
C SER A 66 -20.97 -9.45 -4.60
N PRO A 67 -20.56 -8.93 -3.43
CA PRO A 67 -19.25 -8.32 -3.27
C PRO A 67 -18.13 -9.32 -3.54
N ASP A 68 -17.11 -8.92 -4.30
CA ASP A 68 -15.87 -9.66 -4.41
C ASP A 68 -15.10 -9.54 -3.09
N LEU A 69 -15.20 -10.55 -2.24
CA LEU A 69 -14.52 -10.56 -0.93
C LEU A 69 -13.01 -10.87 -1.03
N SER A 70 -12.49 -11.08 -2.23
CA SER A 70 -11.07 -11.35 -2.49
C SER A 70 -10.29 -10.12 -2.94
N HIS A 71 -10.97 -9.03 -3.32
CA HIS A 71 -10.35 -7.78 -3.73
C HIS A 71 -11.08 -6.57 -3.17
N PHE A 72 -10.33 -5.56 -2.76
CA PHE A 72 -10.90 -4.25 -2.45
C PHE A 72 -9.90 -3.14 -2.74
N THR A 73 -10.42 -1.93 -2.82
CA THR A 73 -9.59 -0.72 -2.81
C THR A 73 -9.79 0.06 -1.53
N MET A 74 -8.77 0.84 -1.15
CA MET A 74 -8.90 1.79 -0.06
C MET A 74 -7.99 2.98 -0.25
N THR A 75 -8.41 4.11 0.29
CA THR A 75 -7.59 5.32 0.35
C THR A 75 -6.89 5.41 1.70
N VAL A 76 -5.61 5.78 1.67
CA VAL A 76 -4.80 6.06 2.84
C VAL A 76 -4.37 7.51 2.83
N ALA A 77 -4.74 8.27 3.85
CA ALA A 77 -4.23 9.61 4.05
C ALA A 77 -2.86 9.51 4.74
N VAL A 78 -1.78 9.82 4.01
CA VAL A 78 -0.40 9.74 4.49
C VAL A 78 0.11 11.14 4.81
N LYS A 79 0.73 11.29 5.98
CA LYS A 79 1.43 12.52 6.38
C LYS A 79 2.90 12.24 6.59
N ARG A 80 3.74 12.97 5.86
CA ARG A 80 5.20 13.05 6.05
C ARG A 80 5.57 14.37 6.74
N THR A 81 6.85 14.56 7.06
CA THR A 81 7.34 15.79 7.68
C THR A 81 7.05 17.04 6.83
N HIS A 82 7.21 16.92 5.50
CA HIS A 82 7.14 18.07 4.58
C HIS A 82 5.98 17.97 3.58
N SER A 83 5.23 16.87 3.56
CA SER A 83 4.13 16.67 2.61
C SER A 83 2.97 15.86 3.20
N SER A 84 1.81 15.91 2.55
CA SER A 84 0.65 15.08 2.86
C SER A 84 -0.11 14.78 1.57
N TYR A 85 -0.57 13.54 1.44
CA TYR A 85 -1.24 13.06 0.23
C TYR A 85 -2.12 11.85 0.54
N ASN A 86 -3.06 11.59 -0.36
CA ASN A 86 -3.86 10.38 -0.34
C ASN A 86 -3.25 9.36 -1.30
N VAL A 87 -3.20 8.11 -0.87
CA VAL A 87 -2.75 6.97 -1.68
C VAL A 87 -3.95 6.06 -1.91
N LEU A 88 -4.21 5.68 -3.16
CA LEU A 88 -5.17 4.63 -3.49
C LEU A 88 -4.44 3.29 -3.54
N LEU A 89 -4.87 2.35 -2.71
CA LEU A 89 -4.36 0.98 -2.69
C LEU A 89 -5.35 0.03 -3.34
N SER A 90 -4.83 -0.89 -4.15
CA SER A 90 -5.53 -2.12 -4.54
C SER A 90 -4.99 -3.27 -3.71
N LEU A 91 -5.89 -4.08 -3.14
CA LEU A 91 -5.53 -5.23 -2.32
C LEU A 91 -6.21 -6.49 -2.82
N ALA A 92 -5.47 -7.60 -2.72
CA ALA A 92 -5.96 -8.93 -3.04
C ALA A 92 -5.67 -9.90 -1.89
N LYS A 93 -6.53 -10.90 -1.72
CA LYS A 93 -6.33 -11.99 -0.76
C LYS A 93 -5.56 -13.12 -1.43
N ILE A 94 -4.25 -13.16 -1.20
CA ILE A 94 -3.33 -14.14 -1.80
C ILE A 94 -2.93 -15.15 -0.72
N HIS A 95 -3.20 -16.44 -0.97
CA HIS A 95 -2.96 -17.53 -0.01
C HIS A 95 -3.55 -17.25 1.39
N GLY A 96 -4.72 -16.63 1.45
CA GLY A 96 -5.41 -16.31 2.71
C GLY A 96 -4.95 -15.02 3.40
N THR A 97 -3.90 -14.36 2.89
CA THR A 97 -3.34 -13.11 3.45
C THR A 97 -3.64 -11.93 2.54
N TRP A 98 -4.01 -10.78 3.11
CA TRP A 98 -4.16 -9.56 2.33
C TRP A 98 -2.81 -8.99 1.93
N LYS A 99 -2.63 -8.74 0.64
CA LYS A 99 -1.44 -8.12 0.06
C LYS A 99 -1.83 -6.88 -0.72
N ILE A 100 -0.95 -5.88 -0.72
CA ILE A 100 -1.07 -4.71 -1.58
C ILE A 100 -0.54 -5.13 -2.95
N THR A 101 -1.42 -5.11 -3.95
CA THR A 101 -1.09 -5.49 -5.32
C THR A 101 -0.76 -4.30 -6.19
N GLU A 102 -1.32 -3.12 -5.88
CA GLU A 102 -1.01 -1.85 -6.54
C GLU A 102 -1.14 -0.68 -5.58
N TYR A 103 -0.41 0.40 -5.87
CA TYR A 103 -0.57 1.71 -5.26
C TYR A 103 -0.21 2.81 -6.26
N ASP A 104 -0.88 3.95 -6.19
CA ASP A 104 -0.61 5.10 -7.06
C ASP A 104 0.61 5.93 -6.60
N ARG A 105 0.92 5.90 -5.30
CA ARG A 105 2.05 6.63 -4.70
C ARG A 105 2.55 5.96 -3.40
N LEU A 106 3.84 6.15 -3.11
CA LEU A 106 4.48 5.80 -1.83
C LEU A 106 4.70 7.05 -0.97
#